data_AF-A0A0N0TYX3-F1
#
_entry.id   AF-A0A0N0TYX3-F1
#
_cell.length_a   1.000
_cell.length_b   1.000
_cell.length_c   1.000
_cell.angle_alpha   90.00
_cell.angle_beta   90.00
_cell.angle_gamma   90.00
#
_symmetry.space_group_name_H-M   'P 1'
#
loop_
_entity.id
_entity.type
_entity.pdbx_description
1 polymer ?
#
loop_
_entity_poly.entity_id
_entity_poly.type
_entity_poly.pdbx_seq_one_letter_code
_entity_poly.pdbx_strand_id
1 'polypeptide(L)'
;MDGRLVQTAVIGGPDSGRAIILPTDADELLRWRRGHRACTYWCGTQLGGCGNELSDRLYRDKVCHFAHRPHTSCHRTATGANSADHLFVKDDLAAWTGRLGIKGRATSRNLGHGPGDAVDFRAGKGGQQHVRFQFSKLSHAEWTSTRDRLTREAATLDWVFGPSTVRPETVEALCDEYGYLLRFRFETHGAARHIRLRAEDPRNRTAWVPLKACVMTPEGLRVPGAERRRRTSGSRPLDAAATAVAPRSRDDQVRSLREALTSAARFRTRPTWEALCRTAGSDLLRVSPQERAGLLFAVEQAGEEGAPLLSALLRTSAGEPPPYVRDVVAAAGAGTPATAQVLKRWCQREADRAFAVYGMPSRTAPARLVLTADGRIAARRAVPATRRTIVHVEARASLREVTPLHEALRGARERQDKRLVVGLLEQAEDSIVTLPASEHAKLLREMRTARDWLNSGVRKSGRKRRSLVNPQDRSRANGKKPKKRTSSR
;
A
#
# COMPACT_ATOMS: atom_id res chain seq x y z
N MET A 1 -11.57 1.50 -2.33
CA MET A 1 -12.46 0.78 -1.38
C MET A 1 -12.88 1.78 -0.31
N ASP A 2 -14.18 1.99 -0.13
CA ASP A 2 -14.71 2.87 0.92
C ASP A 2 -14.36 2.30 2.31
N GLY A 3 -13.34 2.88 2.95
CA GLY A 3 -12.85 2.48 4.27
C GLY A 3 -13.85 2.74 5.41
N ARG A 4 -15.03 3.31 5.13
CA ARG A 4 -16.10 3.50 6.13
C ARG A 4 -16.98 2.28 6.30
N LEU A 5 -16.94 1.34 5.35
CA LEU A 5 -17.80 0.16 5.36
C LEU A 5 -17.09 -1.03 5.99
N VAL A 6 -17.80 -1.78 6.84
CA VAL A 6 -17.25 -2.98 7.48
C VAL A 6 -17.18 -4.11 6.44
N GLN A 7 -15.97 -4.48 6.06
CA GLN A 7 -15.70 -5.51 5.06
C GLN A 7 -15.35 -6.87 5.66
N THR A 8 -15.06 -6.94 6.96
CA THR A 8 -14.65 -8.19 7.63
C THR A 8 -15.47 -8.49 8.87
N ALA A 9 -15.72 -9.79 9.07
CA ALA A 9 -16.44 -10.37 10.20
C ALA A 9 -15.79 -11.71 10.60
N VAL A 10 -16.24 -12.28 11.71
CA VAL A 10 -15.95 -13.67 12.08
C VAL A 10 -17.21 -14.53 12.02
N ILE A 11 -17.06 -15.83 11.73
CA ILE A 11 -18.18 -16.77 11.61
C ILE A 11 -18.34 -17.60 12.88
N GLY A 12 -19.60 -17.83 13.29
CA GLY A 12 -20.00 -18.80 14.31
C GLY A 12 -20.12 -18.25 15.73
N GLY A 13 -19.46 -17.12 16.03
CA GLY A 13 -19.60 -16.43 17.31
C GLY A 13 -18.63 -15.26 17.45
N PRO A 14 -18.83 -14.38 18.44
CA PRO A 14 -18.04 -13.15 18.62
C PRO A 14 -16.56 -13.39 18.92
N ASP A 15 -16.22 -14.51 19.58
CA ASP A 15 -14.84 -14.86 19.92
C ASP A 15 -14.17 -15.81 18.91
N SER A 16 -14.85 -16.08 17.80
CA SER A 16 -14.33 -16.95 16.75
C SER A 16 -13.05 -16.39 16.12
N GLY A 17 -12.10 -17.28 15.82
CA GLY A 17 -10.90 -16.96 15.04
C GLY A 17 -11.11 -17.00 13.53
N ARG A 18 -12.26 -17.49 13.06
CA ARG A 18 -12.53 -17.74 11.63
C ARG A 18 -13.01 -16.47 10.95
N ALA A 19 -12.08 -15.69 10.43
CA ALA A 19 -12.37 -14.45 9.73
C ALA A 19 -12.88 -14.68 8.30
N ILE A 20 -13.67 -13.73 7.82
CA ILE A 20 -14.06 -13.62 6.41
C ILE A 20 -14.05 -12.18 5.93
N ILE A 21 -13.92 -12.02 4.62
CA ILE A 21 -14.21 -10.80 3.88
C ILE A 21 -15.53 -11.00 3.17
N LEU A 22 -16.43 -10.03 3.29
CA LEU A 22 -17.66 -10.09 2.52
C LEU A 22 -17.33 -9.88 1.04
N PRO A 23 -17.82 -10.73 0.12
CA PRO A 23 -17.74 -10.43 -1.30
C PRO A 23 -18.36 -9.07 -1.59
N THR A 24 -17.63 -8.21 -2.30
CA THR A 24 -18.07 -6.84 -2.59
C THR A 24 -19.11 -6.78 -3.70
N ASP A 25 -19.09 -7.78 -4.59
CA ASP A 25 -20.04 -7.95 -5.70
C ASP A 25 -21.32 -8.68 -5.26
N ALA A 26 -22.45 -8.27 -5.82
CA ALA A 26 -23.76 -8.79 -5.46
C ALA A 26 -23.96 -10.26 -5.84
N ASP A 27 -23.48 -10.66 -7.02
CA ASP A 27 -23.66 -12.03 -7.51
C ASP A 27 -22.70 -12.98 -6.80
N GLU A 28 -21.49 -12.52 -6.46
CA GLU A 28 -20.58 -13.23 -5.55
C GLU A 28 -21.17 -13.42 -4.17
N LEU A 29 -21.77 -12.38 -3.57
CA LEU A 29 -22.43 -12.49 -2.28
C LEU A 29 -23.63 -13.45 -2.33
N LEU A 30 -24.42 -13.42 -3.40
CA LEU A 30 -25.51 -14.37 -3.59
C LEU A 30 -25.00 -15.82 -3.72
N ARG A 31 -23.88 -16.03 -4.43
CA ARG A 31 -23.20 -17.35 -4.47
C ARG A 31 -22.74 -17.77 -3.08
N TRP A 32 -22.11 -16.86 -2.34
CA TRP A 32 -21.65 -17.10 -0.97
C TRP A 32 -22.79 -17.52 -0.04
N ARG A 33 -23.90 -16.75 -0.03
CA ARG A 33 -25.11 -17.05 0.76
C ARG A 33 -25.67 -18.44 0.47
N ARG A 34 -25.68 -18.87 -0.80
CA ARG A 34 -26.16 -20.21 -1.17
C ARG A 34 -25.32 -21.32 -0.57
N GLY A 35 -24.00 -21.15 -0.52
CA GLY A 35 -23.07 -22.11 0.07
C GLY A 35 -22.95 -22.03 1.60
N HIS A 36 -23.37 -20.92 2.22
CA HIS A 36 -23.14 -20.61 3.64
C HIS A 36 -24.43 -20.21 4.37
N ARG A 37 -25.54 -20.92 4.10
CA ARG A 37 -26.88 -20.57 4.62
C ARG A 37 -26.98 -20.54 6.15
N ALA A 38 -26.16 -21.30 6.85
CA ALA A 38 -26.17 -21.40 8.31
C ALA A 38 -25.12 -20.50 8.99
N CYS A 39 -24.35 -19.70 8.23
CA CYS A 39 -23.32 -18.86 8.82
C CYS A 39 -23.91 -17.59 9.44
N THR A 40 -23.64 -17.38 10.73
CA THR A 40 -23.83 -16.10 11.42
C THR A 40 -22.55 -15.29 11.38
N TYR A 41 -22.66 -13.98 11.15
CA TYR A 41 -21.53 -13.06 11.08
C TYR A 41 -21.45 -12.20 12.33
N TRP A 42 -20.25 -11.95 12.83
CA TRP A 42 -20.04 -11.22 14.08
C TRP A 42 -18.95 -10.16 13.94
N CYS A 43 -19.15 -9.02 14.61
CA CYS A 43 -18.13 -8.00 14.79
C CYS A 43 -17.14 -8.48 15.85
N GLY A 44 -16.27 -9.41 15.45
CA GLY A 44 -15.49 -10.23 16.38
C GLY A 44 -14.60 -9.45 17.34
N THR A 45 -14.48 -9.94 18.56
CA THR A 45 -13.65 -9.34 19.63
C THR A 45 -12.17 -9.37 19.25
N GLN A 46 -11.71 -10.45 18.59
CA GLN A 46 -10.34 -10.56 18.07
C GLN A 46 -10.05 -9.59 16.90
N LEU A 47 -11.07 -8.98 16.29
CA LEU A 47 -10.93 -7.91 15.30
C LEU A 47 -10.90 -6.51 15.94
N GLY A 48 -11.00 -6.42 17.28
CA GLY A 48 -11.23 -5.16 17.99
C GLY A 48 -12.67 -4.68 17.84
N GLY A 49 -13.59 -5.60 17.52
CA GLY A 49 -15.02 -5.37 17.40
C GLY A 49 -15.76 -5.40 18.72
N CYS A 50 -17.04 -5.03 18.69
CA CYS A 50 -17.90 -4.96 19.88
C CYS A 50 -18.56 -6.30 20.26
N GLY A 51 -18.33 -7.38 19.51
CA GLY A 51 -18.93 -8.68 19.76
C GLY A 51 -20.39 -8.82 19.30
N ASN A 52 -21.00 -7.78 18.72
CA ASN A 52 -22.38 -7.86 18.24
C ASN A 52 -22.49 -8.55 16.88
N GLU A 53 -23.63 -9.21 16.66
CA GLU A 53 -23.94 -9.84 15.38
C GLU A 53 -24.05 -8.81 14.24
N LEU A 54 -23.54 -9.17 13.07
CA LEU A 54 -23.56 -8.38 11.85
C LEU A 54 -24.55 -8.98 10.85
N SER A 55 -25.21 -8.09 10.13
CA SER A 55 -25.97 -8.42 8.92
C SER A 55 -25.13 -8.13 7.69
N ASP A 56 -25.21 -8.95 6.65
CA ASP A 56 -24.61 -8.62 5.36
C ASP A 56 -25.61 -7.84 4.49
N ARG A 57 -25.15 -6.73 3.92
CA ARG A 57 -25.95 -5.85 3.08
C ARG A 57 -25.66 -6.14 1.62
N LEU A 58 -26.63 -6.77 0.96
CA LEU A 58 -26.62 -7.01 -0.47
C LEU A 58 -27.06 -5.73 -1.21
N TYR A 59 -26.15 -5.16 -1.99
CA TYR A 59 -26.42 -4.04 -2.89
C TYR A 59 -26.00 -4.43 -4.31
N ARG A 60 -26.77 -4.00 -5.31
CA ARG A 60 -26.42 -4.19 -6.73
C ARG A 60 -25.78 -2.96 -7.35
N ASP A 61 -25.94 -1.82 -6.69
CA ASP A 61 -25.52 -0.48 -7.10
C ASP A 61 -24.39 0.08 -6.22
N LYS A 62 -24.05 -0.62 -5.12
CA LYS A 62 -23.03 -0.24 -4.14
C LYS A 62 -22.24 -1.46 -3.69
N VAL A 63 -21.11 -1.21 -3.04
CA VAL A 63 -20.30 -2.25 -2.42
C VAL A 63 -21.10 -2.95 -1.31
N CYS A 64 -21.22 -4.27 -1.43
CA CYS A 64 -21.76 -5.09 -0.35
C CYS A 64 -20.85 -5.01 0.88
N HIS A 65 -21.45 -4.90 2.06
CA HIS A 65 -20.71 -4.75 3.31
C HIS A 65 -21.48 -5.32 4.50
N PHE A 66 -20.78 -5.59 5.60
CA PHE A 66 -21.42 -5.89 6.87
C PHE A 66 -21.95 -4.61 7.52
N ALA A 67 -23.06 -4.74 8.23
CA ALA A 67 -23.66 -3.67 9.01
C ALA A 67 -24.10 -4.20 10.37
N HIS A 68 -23.83 -3.41 11.40
CA HIS A 68 -24.44 -3.60 12.71
C HIS A 68 -25.96 -3.40 12.63
N ARG A 69 -26.66 -3.95 13.62
CA ARG A 69 -28.07 -3.62 13.84
C ARG A 69 -28.19 -2.15 14.30
N PRO A 70 -29.35 -1.50 14.06
CA PRO A 70 -29.60 -0.16 14.59
C PRO A 70 -29.32 -0.08 16.10
N HIS A 71 -28.89 1.09 16.58
CA HIS A 71 -28.56 1.36 18.00
C HIS A 71 -27.36 0.61 18.60
N THR A 72 -26.53 -0.04 17.77
CA THR A 72 -25.25 -0.60 18.24
C THR A 72 -24.15 0.46 18.19
N SER A 73 -23.51 0.75 19.33
CA SER A 73 -22.26 1.51 19.38
C SER A 73 -21.07 0.58 19.14
N CYS A 74 -20.15 0.98 18.26
CA CYS A 74 -18.94 0.23 17.97
C CYS A 74 -17.77 1.20 17.77
N HIS A 75 -16.67 0.97 18.49
CA HIS A 75 -15.46 1.78 18.40
C HIS A 75 -14.39 1.15 17.49
N ARG A 76 -14.76 0.10 16.75
CA ARG A 76 -13.86 -0.55 15.80
C ARG A 76 -13.52 0.40 14.66
N THR A 77 -12.25 0.80 14.58
CA THR A 77 -11.75 1.74 13.56
C THR A 77 -11.23 1.02 12.31
N ALA A 78 -10.69 -0.20 12.45
CA ALA A 78 -10.18 -1.00 11.34
C ALA A 78 -11.29 -1.87 10.74
N THR A 79 -11.87 -1.41 9.63
CA THR A 79 -13.07 -2.00 9.00
C THR A 79 -12.82 -2.58 7.61
N GLY A 80 -11.68 -2.28 6.97
CA GLY A 80 -11.33 -2.77 5.64
C GLY A 80 -10.94 -4.26 5.59
N ALA A 81 -10.75 -4.80 4.38
CA ALA A 81 -10.41 -6.21 4.17
C ALA A 81 -9.13 -6.67 4.90
N ASN A 82 -8.16 -5.77 5.08
CA ASN A 82 -6.90 -6.03 5.78
C ASN A 82 -7.01 -6.05 7.31
N SER A 83 -8.14 -5.60 7.88
CA SER A 83 -8.31 -5.53 9.35
C SER A 83 -8.40 -6.90 10.03
N ALA A 84 -8.56 -7.96 9.25
CA ALA A 84 -8.57 -9.35 9.72
C ALA A 84 -7.33 -10.15 9.30
N ASP A 85 -6.32 -9.49 8.74
CA ASP A 85 -5.12 -10.14 8.19
C ASP A 85 -4.42 -11.02 9.24
N HIS A 86 -4.36 -10.60 10.51
CA HIS A 86 -3.80 -11.40 11.61
C HIS A 86 -4.58 -12.70 11.87
N LEU A 87 -5.90 -12.72 11.66
CA LEU A 87 -6.71 -13.94 11.78
C LEU A 87 -6.50 -14.86 10.59
N PHE A 88 -6.41 -14.31 9.37
CA PHE A 88 -6.08 -15.09 8.18
C PHE A 88 -4.70 -15.77 8.28
N VAL A 89 -3.70 -15.09 8.87
CA VAL A 89 -2.41 -15.72 9.16
C VAL A 89 -2.54 -16.88 10.14
N LYS A 90 -3.34 -16.73 11.20
CA LYS A 90 -3.58 -17.82 12.16
C LYS A 90 -4.24 -19.02 11.49
N ASP A 91 -5.22 -18.80 10.62
CA ASP A 91 -5.90 -19.86 9.88
C ASP A 91 -4.95 -20.58 8.92
N ASP A 92 -4.14 -19.84 8.15
CA ASP A 92 -3.12 -20.43 7.27
C ASP A 92 -2.06 -21.23 8.05
N LEU A 93 -1.61 -20.73 9.22
CA LEU A 93 -0.68 -21.45 10.09
C LEU A 93 -1.30 -22.72 10.69
N ALA A 94 -2.57 -22.67 11.09
CA ALA A 94 -3.29 -23.84 11.59
C ALA A 94 -3.43 -24.91 10.50
N ALA A 95 -3.81 -24.51 9.28
CA ALA A 95 -3.89 -25.41 8.14
C ALA A 95 -2.52 -26.01 7.77
N TRP A 96 -1.46 -25.20 7.78
CA TRP A 96 -0.10 -25.64 7.47
C TRP A 96 0.43 -26.64 8.50
N THR A 97 0.27 -26.36 9.80
CA THR A 97 0.71 -27.25 10.88
C THR A 97 -0.07 -28.56 10.92
N GLY A 98 -1.39 -28.50 10.70
CA GLY A 98 -2.23 -29.69 10.59
C GLY A 98 -1.76 -30.63 9.47
N ARG A 99 -1.34 -30.07 8.33
CA ARG A 99 -0.78 -30.87 7.22
C ARG A 99 0.59 -31.45 7.51
N LEU A 100 1.44 -30.72 8.23
CA LEU A 100 2.78 -31.18 8.62
C LEU A 100 2.75 -32.17 9.81
N GLY A 101 1.59 -32.32 10.48
CA GLY A 101 1.49 -33.13 11.69
C GLY A 101 2.25 -32.55 12.89
N ILE A 102 2.59 -31.26 12.87
CA ILE A 102 3.33 -30.60 13.96
C ILE A 102 2.38 -29.81 14.86
N LYS A 103 2.68 -29.78 16.16
CA LYS A 103 1.98 -28.89 17.10
C LYS A 103 2.51 -27.47 16.92
N GLY A 104 1.62 -26.53 16.69
CA GLY A 104 1.93 -25.10 16.62
C GLY A 104 0.83 -24.25 17.23
N ARG A 105 1.19 -23.11 17.81
CA ARG A 105 0.28 -22.14 18.40
C ARG A 105 0.53 -20.76 17.81
N ALA A 106 -0.50 -20.16 17.23
CA ALA A 106 -0.46 -18.80 16.71
C ALA A 106 -1.22 -17.83 17.64
N THR A 107 -0.57 -16.75 18.07
CA THR A 107 -1.08 -15.75 19.01
C THR A 107 -0.92 -14.35 18.43
N SER A 108 -2.02 -13.63 18.30
CA SER A 108 -1.99 -12.22 17.88
C SER A 108 -1.50 -11.31 19.00
N ARG A 109 -0.83 -10.22 18.63
CA ARG A 109 -0.24 -9.25 19.55
C ARG A 109 -0.79 -7.87 19.25
N ASN A 110 -1.17 -7.18 20.32
CA ASN A 110 -1.44 -5.75 20.31
C ASN A 110 -0.19 -5.01 20.79
N LEU A 111 0.39 -4.20 19.91
CA LEU A 111 1.58 -3.39 20.15
C LEU A 111 1.21 -1.89 20.19
N GLY A 112 -0.04 -1.58 20.49
CA GLY A 112 -0.54 -0.21 20.66
C GLY A 112 -1.41 0.31 19.52
N HIS A 113 -1.48 -0.37 18.37
CA HIS A 113 -2.28 0.08 17.22
C HIS A 113 -3.48 -0.83 16.92
N GLY A 114 -3.58 -1.98 17.59
CA GLY A 114 -4.73 -2.87 17.48
C GLY A 114 -4.39 -4.35 17.68
N PRO A 115 -5.38 -5.24 17.68
CA PRO A 115 -5.19 -6.66 17.99
C PRO A 115 -4.33 -7.45 16.98
N GLY A 116 -3.94 -6.84 15.85
CA GLY A 116 -3.25 -7.48 14.74
C GLY A 116 -1.87 -6.89 14.41
N ASP A 117 -1.21 -6.22 15.36
CA ASP A 117 0.09 -5.58 15.11
C ASP A 117 1.21 -6.59 14.81
N ALA A 118 1.11 -7.77 15.40
CA ALA A 118 1.97 -8.92 15.14
C ALA A 118 1.22 -10.24 15.34
N VAL A 119 1.70 -11.32 14.73
CA VAL A 119 1.32 -12.69 15.06
C VAL A 119 2.57 -13.47 15.42
N ASP A 120 2.59 -14.01 16.63
CA ASP A 120 3.61 -14.97 17.07
C ASP A 120 3.15 -16.37 16.80
N PHE A 121 3.98 -17.13 16.11
CA PHE A 121 3.78 -18.55 15.90
C PHE A 121 4.88 -19.31 16.64
N ARG A 122 4.50 -20.19 17.58
CA ARG A 122 5.42 -21.07 18.31
C ARG A 122 5.16 -22.53 17.96
N ALA A 123 6.22 -23.25 17.59
CA ALA A 123 6.20 -24.65 17.19
C ALA A 123 7.39 -25.43 17.75
N GLY A 124 7.44 -26.74 17.45
CA GLY A 124 8.50 -27.63 17.91
C GLY A 124 8.31 -28.10 19.36
N LYS A 125 9.22 -28.97 19.84
CA LYS A 125 9.20 -29.46 21.23
C LYS A 125 9.29 -28.27 22.19
N GLY A 126 8.32 -28.14 23.08
CA GLY A 126 8.27 -27.04 24.05
C GLY A 126 8.04 -25.64 23.45
N GLY A 127 7.64 -25.52 22.18
CA GLY A 127 7.40 -24.21 21.55
C GLY A 127 8.67 -23.39 21.28
N GLN A 128 9.82 -24.07 21.17
CA GLN A 128 11.15 -23.46 21.05
C GLN A 128 11.42 -22.79 19.69
N GLN A 129 10.58 -23.04 18.68
CA GLN A 129 10.71 -22.41 17.36
C GLN A 129 9.72 -21.27 17.25
N HIS A 130 10.20 -20.04 17.07
CA HIS A 130 9.37 -18.84 17.03
C HIS A 130 9.44 -18.20 15.65
N VAL A 131 8.29 -18.02 14.99
CA VAL A 131 8.14 -17.16 13.82
C VAL A 131 7.28 -15.94 14.16
N ARG A 132 7.78 -14.73 13.96
CA ARG A 132 7.03 -13.49 14.16
C ARG A 132 6.63 -12.89 12.81
N PHE A 133 5.32 -12.78 12.58
CA PHE A 133 4.74 -12.01 11.47
C PHE A 133 4.46 -10.60 11.96
N GLN A 134 5.16 -9.61 11.40
CA GLN A 134 5.09 -8.21 11.84
C GLN A 134 4.26 -7.37 10.87
N PHE A 135 3.17 -6.77 11.36
CA PHE A 135 2.25 -5.92 10.59
C PHE A 135 2.44 -4.44 10.88
N SER A 136 2.66 -4.08 12.14
CA SER A 136 2.94 -2.70 12.51
C SER A 136 4.39 -2.33 12.19
N LYS A 137 4.63 -1.05 11.91
CA LYS A 137 5.98 -0.51 11.78
C LYS A 137 6.64 -0.47 13.16
N LEU A 138 7.88 -0.93 13.24
CA LEU A 138 8.72 -0.76 14.43
C LEU A 138 9.89 0.16 14.08
N SER A 139 10.32 0.98 15.03
CA SER A 139 11.65 1.58 14.95
C SER A 139 12.73 0.50 15.02
N HIS A 140 13.94 0.82 14.56
CA HIS A 140 15.06 -0.11 14.66
C HIS A 140 15.36 -0.50 16.11
N ALA A 141 15.30 0.46 17.04
CA ALA A 141 15.54 0.21 18.47
C ALA A 141 14.49 -0.72 19.10
N GLU A 142 13.19 -0.50 18.81
CA GLU A 142 12.11 -1.36 19.28
C GLU A 142 12.23 -2.78 18.72
N TRP A 143 12.59 -2.90 17.44
CA TRP A 143 12.84 -4.19 16.80
C TRP A 143 14.02 -4.91 17.47
N THR A 144 15.16 -4.25 17.66
CA THR A 144 16.35 -4.84 18.29
C THR A 144 16.04 -5.33 19.71
N SER A 145 15.45 -4.47 20.55
CA SER A 145 15.08 -4.83 21.93
C SER A 145 14.10 -6.01 21.97
N THR A 146 13.09 -6.00 21.09
CA THR A 146 12.12 -7.10 21.00
C THR A 146 12.76 -8.37 20.50
N ARG A 147 13.63 -8.29 19.50
CA ARG A 147 14.38 -9.43 18.96
C ARG A 147 15.23 -10.06 20.05
N ASP A 148 16.00 -9.28 20.78
CA ASP A 148 16.88 -9.80 21.85
C ASP A 148 16.07 -10.51 22.95
N ARG A 149 14.91 -9.97 23.32
CA ARG A 149 14.00 -10.65 24.24
C ARG A 149 13.50 -11.98 23.68
N LEU A 150 12.98 -11.99 22.46
CA LEU A 150 12.40 -13.19 21.84
C LEU A 150 13.45 -14.27 21.58
N THR A 151 14.67 -13.89 21.22
CA THR A 151 15.80 -14.83 21.03
C THR A 151 16.19 -15.52 22.34
N ARG A 152 15.98 -14.91 23.51
CA ARG A 152 16.20 -15.57 24.81
C ARG A 152 15.12 -16.60 25.15
N GLU A 153 13.93 -16.48 24.57
CA GLU A 153 12.77 -17.33 24.86
C GLU A 153 12.60 -18.50 23.88
N ALA A 154 13.39 -18.53 22.79
CA ALA A 154 13.25 -19.48 21.70
C ALA A 154 14.61 -19.91 21.15
N ALA A 155 14.76 -21.19 20.82
CA ALA A 155 15.95 -21.73 20.15
C ALA A 155 16.13 -21.14 18.74
N THR A 156 15.04 -20.81 18.05
CA THR A 156 15.08 -20.14 16.75
C THR A 156 14.06 -19.02 16.69
N LEU A 157 14.45 -17.90 16.08
CA LEU A 157 13.57 -16.78 15.79
C LEU A 157 13.67 -16.39 14.31
N ASP A 158 12.57 -16.55 13.59
CA ASP A 158 12.42 -16.03 12.23
C ASP A 158 11.45 -14.84 12.23
N TRP A 159 11.89 -13.74 11.66
CA TRP A 159 11.09 -12.52 11.56
C TRP A 159 10.61 -12.29 10.14
N VAL A 160 9.29 -12.28 9.94
CA VAL A 160 8.63 -12.13 8.64
C VAL A 160 7.88 -10.81 8.59
N PHE A 161 8.23 -9.95 7.65
CA PHE A 161 7.75 -8.58 7.61
C PHE A 161 6.64 -8.35 6.59
N GLY A 162 5.57 -7.69 7.02
CA GLY A 162 4.46 -7.29 6.17
C GLY A 162 4.83 -6.11 5.27
N PRO A 163 3.99 -5.74 4.29
CA PRO A 163 4.26 -4.65 3.36
C PRO A 163 4.59 -3.33 4.08
N SER A 164 5.72 -2.71 3.76
CA SER A 164 6.12 -1.39 4.27
C SER A 164 6.39 -1.28 5.79
N THR A 165 6.75 -2.38 6.47
CA THR A 165 6.94 -2.43 7.94
C THR A 165 8.38 -2.26 8.41
N VAL A 166 9.37 -2.37 7.52
CA VAL A 166 10.78 -2.52 7.89
C VAL A 166 11.54 -1.22 7.71
N ARG A 167 12.33 -0.87 8.72
CA ARG A 167 13.27 0.25 8.67
C ARG A 167 14.53 -0.15 7.89
N PRO A 168 15.17 0.77 7.13
CA PRO A 168 16.39 0.46 6.38
C PRO A 168 17.49 -0.18 7.25
N GLU A 169 17.67 0.32 8.47
CA GLU A 169 18.67 -0.15 9.44
C GLU A 169 18.39 -1.60 9.87
N THR A 170 17.11 -1.98 9.98
CA THR A 170 16.69 -3.35 10.28
C THR A 170 16.89 -4.28 9.09
N VAL A 171 16.66 -3.79 7.87
CA VAL A 171 16.94 -4.55 6.64
C VAL A 171 18.43 -4.89 6.56
N GLU A 172 19.29 -3.89 6.77
CA GLU A 172 20.74 -4.07 6.76
C GLU A 172 21.19 -5.10 7.81
N ALA A 173 20.75 -4.95 9.06
CA ALA A 173 21.10 -5.89 10.13
C ALA A 173 20.69 -7.35 9.82
N LEU A 174 19.51 -7.57 9.24
CA LEU A 174 19.04 -8.91 8.87
C LEU A 174 19.79 -9.50 7.68
N CYS A 175 20.08 -8.68 6.66
CA CYS A 175 20.85 -9.10 5.50
C CYS A 175 22.30 -9.42 5.87
N ASP A 176 22.91 -8.64 6.77
CA ASP A 176 24.28 -8.89 7.26
C ASP A 176 24.36 -10.19 8.10
N GLU A 177 23.31 -10.50 8.87
CA GLU A 177 23.29 -11.66 9.77
C GLU A 177 22.87 -12.96 9.09
N TYR A 178 21.81 -12.93 8.28
CA TYR A 178 21.19 -14.12 7.69
C TYR A 178 21.35 -14.23 6.18
N GLY A 179 21.83 -13.16 5.54
CA GLY A 179 21.93 -13.07 4.10
C GLY A 179 20.64 -12.67 3.39
N TYR A 180 19.51 -12.56 4.10
CA TYR A 180 18.20 -12.16 3.58
C TYR A 180 17.26 -11.68 4.72
N LEU A 181 16.14 -11.06 4.36
CA LEU A 181 14.96 -10.90 5.23
C LEU A 181 13.76 -11.68 4.68
N LEU A 182 12.86 -12.11 5.56
CA LEU A 182 11.62 -12.76 5.17
C LEU A 182 10.48 -11.75 5.08
N ARG A 183 9.66 -11.90 4.04
CA ARG A 183 8.59 -10.96 3.69
C ARG A 183 7.31 -11.71 3.43
N PHE A 184 6.19 -11.10 3.81
CA PHE A 184 4.87 -11.64 3.49
C PHE A 184 3.97 -10.61 2.80
N ARG A 185 3.05 -11.11 1.99
CA ARG A 185 1.91 -10.37 1.41
C ARG A 185 0.67 -11.25 1.43
N PHE A 186 -0.49 -10.66 1.16
CA PHE A 186 -1.74 -11.40 1.03
C PHE A 186 -2.21 -11.46 -0.42
N GLU A 187 -2.84 -12.58 -0.75
CA GLU A 187 -3.67 -12.75 -1.93
C GLU A 187 -5.09 -13.04 -1.48
N THR A 188 -6.07 -12.30 -2.00
CA THR A 188 -7.49 -12.48 -1.68
C THR A 188 -8.08 -13.54 -2.60
N HIS A 189 -8.64 -14.61 -2.04
CA HIS A 189 -9.37 -15.65 -2.77
C HIS A 189 -10.78 -15.74 -2.20
N GLY A 190 -11.77 -15.20 -2.94
CA GLY A 190 -13.15 -15.13 -2.47
C GLY A 190 -13.26 -14.38 -1.13
N ALA A 191 -13.80 -15.06 -0.12
CA ALA A 191 -14.01 -14.49 1.21
C ALA A 191 -12.80 -14.62 2.16
N ALA A 192 -11.66 -15.15 1.68
CA ALA A 192 -10.47 -15.37 2.50
C ALA A 192 -9.25 -14.67 1.91
N ARG A 193 -8.23 -14.47 2.75
CA ARG A 193 -6.91 -14.01 2.33
C ARG A 193 -5.88 -15.03 2.75
N HIS A 194 -4.89 -15.25 1.89
CA HIS A 194 -3.83 -16.22 2.13
C HIS A 194 -2.46 -15.56 2.04
N ILE A 195 -1.56 -15.95 2.94
CA ILE A 195 -0.20 -15.43 2.95
C ILE A 195 0.65 -16.06 1.86
N ARG A 196 1.43 -15.19 1.21
CA ARG A 196 2.58 -15.57 0.39
C ARG A 196 3.84 -15.07 1.06
N LEU A 197 4.87 -15.91 1.01
CA LEU A 197 6.18 -15.63 1.60
C LEU A 197 7.22 -15.49 0.50
N ARG A 198 8.26 -14.70 0.78
CA ARG A 198 9.50 -14.69 0.02
C ARG A 198 10.68 -14.32 0.90
N ALA A 199 11.88 -14.69 0.47
CA ALA A 199 13.11 -14.12 0.97
C ALA A 199 13.57 -13.01 0.03
N GLU A 200 14.09 -11.93 0.61
CA GLU A 200 14.69 -10.81 -0.10
C GLU A 200 16.09 -10.57 0.43
N ASP A 201 17.07 -10.45 -0.45
CA ASP A 201 18.39 -9.90 -0.15
C ASP A 201 18.68 -8.72 -1.09
N PRO A 202 19.77 -7.95 -0.88
CA PRO A 202 20.06 -6.77 -1.70
C PRO A 202 20.22 -7.05 -3.20
N ARG A 203 20.54 -8.29 -3.59
CA ARG A 203 20.85 -8.74 -4.95
C ARG A 203 19.80 -9.67 -5.53
N ASN A 204 19.14 -10.49 -4.72
CA ASN A 204 18.21 -11.51 -5.16
C ASN A 204 16.88 -11.50 -4.39
N ARG A 205 15.81 -11.96 -5.04
CA ARG A 205 14.48 -12.13 -4.44
C ARG A 205 13.90 -13.44 -4.92
N THR A 206 13.47 -14.28 -3.99
CA THR A 206 12.76 -15.50 -4.35
C THR A 206 11.37 -15.18 -4.90
N ALA A 207 10.80 -16.12 -5.64
CA ALA A 207 9.38 -16.04 -6.01
C ALA A 207 8.49 -15.96 -4.77
N TRP A 208 7.32 -15.33 -4.92
CA TRP A 208 6.27 -15.39 -3.91
C TRP A 208 5.68 -16.80 -3.88
N VAL A 209 5.85 -17.51 -2.77
CA VAL A 209 5.38 -18.89 -2.58
C VAL A 209 4.28 -18.95 -1.53
N PRO A 210 3.33 -19.89 -1.60
CA PRO A 210 2.37 -20.09 -0.52
C PRO A 210 3.05 -20.68 0.72
N LEU A 211 2.46 -20.48 1.91
CA LEU A 211 2.95 -21.09 3.15
C LEU A 211 3.12 -22.62 3.03
N LYS A 212 2.22 -23.30 2.31
CA LYS A 212 2.30 -24.76 2.07
C LYS A 212 3.57 -25.23 1.34
N ALA A 213 4.28 -24.33 0.64
CA ALA A 213 5.55 -24.65 -0.01
C ALA A 213 6.75 -24.41 0.92
N CYS A 214 6.53 -23.80 2.09
CA CYS A 214 7.55 -23.58 3.10
C CYS A 214 7.60 -24.77 4.08
N VAL A 215 8.74 -24.97 4.70
CA VAL A 215 8.98 -26.07 5.66
C VAL A 215 9.43 -25.49 6.99
N MET A 216 8.91 -26.03 8.09
CA MET A 216 9.46 -25.78 9.42
C MET A 216 10.57 -26.78 9.69
N THR A 217 11.82 -26.32 9.75
CA THR A 217 13.01 -27.13 10.06
C THR A 217 13.47 -26.85 11.49
N PRO A 218 14.26 -27.72 12.14
CA PRO A 218 14.84 -27.43 13.46
C PRO A 218 15.54 -26.06 13.54
N GLU A 219 16.10 -25.58 12.43
CA GLU A 219 16.79 -24.29 12.32
C GLU A 219 15.87 -23.09 12.07
N GLY A 220 14.58 -23.32 11.89
CA GLY A 220 13.57 -22.30 11.63
C GLY A 220 12.75 -22.52 10.35
N LEU A 221 12.01 -21.48 9.96
CA LEU A 221 11.19 -21.41 8.76
C LEU A 221 12.07 -21.34 7.51
N ARG A 222 11.83 -22.26 6.56
CA ARG A 222 12.52 -22.30 5.27
C ARG A 222 11.57 -21.93 4.13
N VAL A 223 11.99 -20.92 3.38
CA VAL A 223 11.37 -20.50 2.13
C VAL A 223 12.18 -21.08 0.96
N PRO A 224 11.55 -21.79 0.00
CA PRO A 224 12.23 -22.31 -1.18
C PRO A 224 13.08 -21.27 -1.92
N GLY A 225 14.32 -21.64 -2.25
CA GLY A 225 15.29 -20.77 -2.91
C GLY A 225 16.00 -19.76 -2.01
N ALA A 226 15.72 -19.77 -0.69
CA ALA A 226 16.43 -18.93 0.27
C ALA A 226 17.58 -19.72 0.93
N GLU A 227 18.81 -19.28 0.69
CA GLU A 227 20.00 -19.84 1.34
C GLU A 227 20.40 -18.97 2.54
N ARG A 228 20.40 -19.56 3.73
CA ARG A 228 20.79 -18.86 4.96
C ARG A 228 22.30 -18.83 5.06
N ARG A 229 22.88 -17.64 4.88
CA ARG A 229 24.27 -17.39 5.27
C ARG A 229 24.29 -17.29 6.79
N ARG A 230 24.70 -18.34 7.50
CA ARG A 230 25.06 -18.16 8.91
C ARG A 230 26.43 -17.53 8.96
N ARG A 231 26.55 -16.32 9.51
CA ARG A 231 27.73 -16.02 10.31
C ARG A 231 27.63 -16.88 11.55
N THR A 232 28.60 -17.76 11.77
CA THR A 232 28.79 -18.39 13.07
C THR A 232 28.89 -17.28 14.11
N SER A 233 27.93 -17.23 15.01
CA SER A 233 27.90 -16.36 16.18
C SER A 233 29.15 -16.66 17.00
N GLY A 234 30.16 -15.82 16.82
CA GLY A 234 31.47 -15.99 17.40
C GLY A 234 32.41 -14.88 16.95
N SER A 235 32.05 -13.62 17.20
CA SER A 235 33.01 -12.52 17.26
C SER A 235 32.40 -11.38 18.08
N ARG A 236 32.85 -11.30 19.35
CA ARG A 236 32.94 -10.04 20.09
C ARG A 236 33.74 -9.03 19.23
N PRO A 237 33.52 -7.72 19.36
CA PRO A 237 34.25 -6.74 18.58
C PRO A 237 35.69 -6.67 19.08
N LEU A 238 36.65 -6.90 18.18
CA LEU A 238 37.92 -6.19 17.98
C LEU A 238 38.73 -6.94 16.91
N ASP A 239 39.54 -6.18 16.20
CA ASP A 239 40.42 -6.54 15.09
C ASP A 239 39.75 -6.81 13.73
N ALA A 240 39.52 -5.70 13.03
CA ALA A 240 39.64 -5.64 11.59
C ALA A 240 41.06 -6.05 11.15
N ALA A 241 41.32 -7.36 11.10
CA ALA A 241 42.37 -7.90 10.23
C ALA A 241 41.83 -7.86 8.81
N ALA A 242 42.14 -6.77 8.11
CA ALA A 242 41.89 -6.61 6.70
C ALA A 242 42.67 -7.68 5.93
N THR A 243 42.01 -8.77 5.53
CA THR A 243 42.42 -9.49 4.34
C THR A 243 42.20 -8.55 3.16
N ALA A 244 43.29 -7.97 2.68
CA ALA A 244 43.32 -7.12 1.50
C ALA A 244 42.93 -7.96 0.28
N VAL A 245 41.62 -8.02 -0.01
CA VAL A 245 41.15 -8.27 -1.37
C VAL A 245 41.72 -7.12 -2.20
N ALA A 246 42.46 -7.45 -3.27
CA ALA A 246 43.03 -6.46 -4.16
C ALA A 246 41.92 -5.47 -4.60
N PRO A 247 42.22 -4.15 -4.68
CA PRO A 247 41.22 -3.17 -5.08
C PRO A 247 40.63 -3.58 -6.42
N ARG A 248 39.30 -3.67 -6.48
CA ARG A 248 38.61 -3.95 -7.75
C ARG A 248 38.90 -2.82 -8.73
N SER A 249 38.79 -3.12 -10.03
CA SER A 249 38.94 -2.08 -11.05
C SER A 249 37.94 -0.93 -10.79
N ARG A 250 38.31 0.28 -11.22
CA ARG A 250 37.44 1.46 -11.06
C ARG A 250 36.06 1.25 -11.70
N ASP A 251 36.01 0.55 -12.84
CA ASP A 251 34.76 0.26 -13.54
C ASP A 251 33.88 -0.71 -12.76
N ASP A 252 34.46 -1.70 -12.09
CA ASP A 252 33.73 -2.62 -11.21
C ASP A 252 33.17 -1.91 -9.97
N GLN A 253 33.93 -0.97 -9.42
CA GLN A 253 33.49 -0.12 -8.31
C GLN A 253 32.31 0.76 -8.73
N VAL A 254 32.38 1.40 -9.89
CA VAL A 254 31.29 2.23 -10.45
C VAL A 254 30.04 1.40 -10.69
N ARG A 255 30.17 0.22 -11.32
CA ARG A 255 29.03 -0.68 -11.56
C ARG A 255 28.37 -1.12 -10.26
N SER A 256 29.16 -1.55 -9.28
CA SER A 256 28.67 -1.99 -7.97
C SER A 256 27.98 -0.87 -7.19
N LEU A 257 28.54 0.35 -7.24
CA LEU A 257 27.93 1.54 -6.64
C LEU A 257 26.60 1.90 -7.30
N ARG A 258 26.54 1.86 -8.63
CA ARG A 258 25.31 2.12 -9.39
C ARG A 258 24.22 1.12 -9.04
N GLU A 259 24.54 -0.17 -9.03
CA GLU A 259 23.59 -1.22 -8.64
C GLU A 259 23.09 -1.04 -7.21
N ALA A 260 23.97 -0.73 -6.27
CA ALA A 260 23.61 -0.48 -4.87
C ALA A 260 22.70 0.76 -4.73
N LEU A 261 22.98 1.85 -5.44
CA LEU A 261 22.13 3.05 -5.43
C LEU A 261 20.78 2.83 -6.15
N THR A 262 20.76 2.09 -7.26
CA THR A 262 19.51 1.67 -7.92
C THR A 262 18.68 0.78 -6.99
N SER A 263 19.32 -0.12 -6.24
CA SER A 263 18.66 -0.92 -5.21
C SER A 263 18.09 -0.03 -4.11
N ALA A 264 18.87 0.93 -3.62
CA ALA A 264 18.40 1.91 -2.65
C ALA A 264 17.18 2.71 -3.15
N ALA A 265 17.19 3.12 -4.42
CA ALA A 265 16.06 3.79 -5.06
C ALA A 265 14.80 2.90 -5.10
N ARG A 266 14.95 1.61 -5.45
CA ARG A 266 13.87 0.61 -5.48
C ARG A 266 13.20 0.44 -4.12
N PHE A 267 13.99 0.45 -3.05
CA PHE A 267 13.51 0.30 -1.67
C PHE A 267 13.15 1.61 -1.00
N ARG A 268 13.28 2.74 -1.70
CA ARG A 268 13.06 4.09 -1.17
C ARG A 268 13.93 4.41 0.05
N THR A 269 15.16 3.92 0.06
CA THR A 269 16.15 4.14 1.11
C THR A 269 17.12 5.25 0.73
N ARG A 270 17.69 5.92 1.72
CA ARG A 270 18.70 7.00 1.55
C ARG A 270 19.94 6.65 2.38
N PRO A 271 20.84 5.80 1.85
CA PRO A 271 21.93 5.20 2.62
C PRO A 271 23.02 6.23 2.95
N THR A 272 23.83 5.95 3.98
CA THR A 272 25.13 6.61 4.13
C THR A 272 26.17 6.01 3.20
N TRP A 273 27.34 6.65 3.07
CA TRP A 273 28.44 6.08 2.28
C TRP A 273 28.86 4.71 2.84
N GLU A 274 28.95 4.60 4.15
CA GLU A 274 29.33 3.37 4.85
C GLU A 274 28.29 2.26 4.62
N ALA A 275 26.99 2.60 4.64
CA ALA A 275 25.91 1.68 4.31
C ALA A 275 25.95 1.24 2.83
N LEU A 276 26.26 2.18 1.93
CA LEU A 276 26.40 1.87 0.52
C LEU A 276 27.58 0.92 0.26
N CYS A 277 28.73 1.13 0.94
CA CYS A 277 29.91 0.26 0.84
C CYS A 277 29.63 -1.17 1.30
N ARG A 278 28.72 -1.40 2.26
CA ARG A 278 28.34 -2.77 2.65
C ARG A 278 27.74 -3.57 1.49
N THR A 279 26.97 -2.90 0.61
CA THR A 279 26.35 -3.53 -0.55
C THR A 279 27.29 -3.56 -1.77
N ALA A 280 27.99 -2.44 -1.99
CA ALA A 280 28.83 -2.21 -3.16
C ALA A 280 30.25 -2.81 -3.04
N GLY A 281 30.75 -3.05 -1.82
CA GLY A 281 32.04 -3.66 -1.48
C GLY A 281 32.89 -2.80 -0.51
N SER A 282 33.61 -3.46 0.39
CA SER A 282 34.31 -2.84 1.54
C SER A 282 35.59 -2.06 1.17
N ASP A 283 36.17 -2.31 -0.01
CA ASP A 283 37.29 -1.55 -0.58
C ASP A 283 36.97 -0.05 -0.72
N LEU A 284 35.68 0.27 -0.89
CA LEU A 284 35.18 1.65 -1.02
C LEU A 284 35.20 2.45 0.30
N LEU A 285 35.39 1.80 1.45
CA LEU A 285 35.47 2.49 2.74
C LEU A 285 36.75 3.34 2.88
N ARG A 286 37.84 2.93 2.21
CA ARG A 286 39.14 3.62 2.25
C ARG A 286 39.25 4.80 1.28
N VAL A 287 38.24 4.99 0.43
CA VAL A 287 38.20 6.02 -0.60
C VAL A 287 38.00 7.40 0.05
N SER A 288 38.86 8.36 -0.31
CA SER A 288 38.80 9.74 0.18
C SER A 288 37.53 10.47 -0.31
N PRO A 289 37.01 11.47 0.41
CA PRO A 289 35.81 12.21 -0.02
C PRO A 289 35.88 12.76 -1.46
N GLN A 290 37.05 13.18 -1.91
CA GLN A 290 37.31 13.67 -3.28
C GLN A 290 37.16 12.55 -4.31
N GLU A 291 37.74 11.38 -4.03
CA GLU A 291 37.59 10.21 -4.89
C GLU A 291 36.16 9.66 -4.88
N ARG A 292 35.43 9.79 -3.77
CA ARG A 292 33.99 9.43 -3.70
C ARG A 292 33.18 10.26 -4.69
N ALA A 293 33.45 11.58 -4.77
CA ALA A 293 32.80 12.43 -5.76
C ALA A 293 33.13 11.97 -7.20
N GLY A 294 34.40 11.64 -7.48
CA GLY A 294 34.81 11.12 -8.78
C GLY A 294 34.17 9.79 -9.17
N LEU A 295 33.99 8.86 -8.23
CA LEU A 295 33.29 7.59 -8.45
C LEU A 295 31.79 7.81 -8.67
N LEU A 296 31.16 8.66 -7.85
CA LEU A 296 29.74 8.97 -7.98
C LEU A 296 29.43 9.71 -9.29
N PHE A 297 30.31 10.60 -9.73
CA PHE A 297 30.19 11.22 -11.03
C PHE A 297 30.24 10.18 -12.16
N ALA A 298 31.17 9.23 -12.11
CA ALA A 298 31.22 8.11 -13.07
C ALA A 298 29.95 7.24 -13.02
N VAL A 299 29.34 7.05 -11.84
CA VAL A 299 28.03 6.39 -11.69
C VAL A 299 26.92 7.13 -12.45
N GLU A 300 26.91 8.46 -12.39
CA GLU A 300 25.91 9.26 -13.12
C GLU A 300 26.14 9.22 -14.63
N GLN A 301 27.40 9.27 -15.07
CA GLN A 301 27.77 9.19 -16.50
C GLN A 301 27.36 7.85 -17.14
N ALA A 302 27.29 6.78 -16.35
CA ALA A 302 26.79 5.47 -16.81
C ALA A 302 25.25 5.42 -16.94
N GLY A 303 24.53 6.52 -16.67
CA GLY A 303 23.09 6.61 -16.83
C GLY A 303 22.64 7.17 -18.17
N GLU A 304 21.40 6.85 -18.54
CA GLU A 304 20.75 7.46 -19.70
C GLU A 304 20.50 8.97 -19.47
N GLU A 305 20.46 9.73 -20.56
CA GLU A 305 20.20 11.16 -20.50
C GLU A 305 18.84 11.45 -19.84
N GLY A 306 18.83 12.37 -18.87
CA GLY A 306 17.63 12.70 -18.10
C GLY A 306 17.30 11.73 -16.96
N ALA A 307 18.07 10.66 -16.76
CA ALA A 307 17.95 9.79 -15.59
C ALA A 307 18.15 10.57 -14.27
N PRO A 308 17.49 10.14 -13.18
CA PRO A 308 17.68 10.77 -11.88
C PRO A 308 19.10 10.56 -11.37
N LEU A 309 19.69 11.60 -10.76
CA LEU A 309 21.00 11.47 -10.13
C LEU A 309 20.91 10.55 -8.91
N LEU A 310 21.56 9.40 -8.97
CA LEU A 310 21.50 8.37 -7.94
C LEU A 310 22.25 8.78 -6.66
N SER A 311 23.37 9.50 -6.81
CA SER A 311 24.15 10.11 -5.73
C SER A 311 23.32 11.03 -4.83
N ALA A 312 22.22 11.60 -5.36
CA ALA A 312 21.30 12.40 -4.57
C ALA A 312 20.61 11.61 -3.43
N LEU A 313 20.66 10.27 -3.43
CA LEU A 313 20.14 9.43 -2.35
C LEU A 313 21.02 9.42 -1.10
N LEU A 314 22.32 9.69 -1.23
CA LEU A 314 23.29 9.56 -0.14
C LEU A 314 23.04 10.56 0.99
N ARG A 315 23.13 10.11 2.24
CA ARG A 315 23.05 10.98 3.43
C ARG A 315 24.25 10.80 4.35
N THR A 316 24.55 11.81 5.14
CA THR A 316 25.43 11.67 6.30
C THR A 316 24.67 10.97 7.43
N SER A 317 25.37 10.57 8.49
CA SER A 317 24.73 10.04 9.71
C SER A 317 23.74 11.03 10.34
N ALA A 318 23.93 12.34 10.13
CA ALA A 318 23.01 13.40 10.54
C ALA A 318 21.79 13.56 9.62
N GLY A 319 21.66 12.78 8.55
CA GLY A 319 20.53 12.82 7.62
C GLY A 319 20.60 13.92 6.56
N GLU A 320 21.73 14.62 6.42
CA GLU A 320 21.95 15.66 5.42
C GLU A 320 22.65 15.10 4.16
N PRO A 321 22.50 15.71 2.97
CA PRO A 321 23.34 15.33 1.83
C PRO A 321 24.83 15.57 2.14
N PRO A 322 25.73 14.62 1.83
CA PRO A 322 27.16 14.84 2.01
C PRO A 322 27.65 16.05 1.20
N PRO A 323 28.57 16.88 1.73
CA PRO A 323 29.03 18.09 1.05
C PRO A 323 29.57 17.85 -0.37
N TYR A 324 30.31 16.75 -0.57
CA TYR A 324 30.88 16.37 -1.86
C TYR A 324 29.83 16.01 -2.94
N VAL A 325 28.57 15.78 -2.55
CA VAL A 325 27.49 15.59 -3.54
C VAL A 325 27.26 16.88 -4.32
N ARG A 326 27.55 18.06 -3.76
CA ARG A 326 27.52 19.33 -4.51
C ARG A 326 28.39 19.28 -5.76
N ASP A 327 29.58 18.69 -5.63
CA ASP A 327 30.55 18.62 -6.72
C ASP A 327 30.09 17.63 -7.80
N VAL A 328 29.44 16.53 -7.40
CA VAL A 328 28.81 15.57 -8.33
C VAL A 328 27.67 16.24 -9.12
N VAL A 329 26.83 17.03 -8.46
CA VAL A 329 25.73 17.76 -9.10
C VAL A 329 26.25 18.77 -10.12
N ALA A 330 27.31 19.50 -9.77
CA ALA A 330 27.97 20.45 -10.67
C ALA A 330 28.60 19.73 -11.88
N ALA A 331 29.35 18.65 -11.63
CA ALA A 331 30.00 17.85 -12.68
C ALA A 331 28.99 17.20 -13.64
N ALA A 332 27.83 16.77 -13.14
CA ALA A 332 26.74 16.21 -13.95
C ALA A 332 25.93 17.26 -14.74
N GLY A 333 26.37 18.53 -14.76
CA GLY A 333 25.74 19.59 -15.56
C GLY A 333 24.43 20.14 -15.01
N ALA A 334 24.07 19.85 -13.75
CA ALA A 334 22.84 20.34 -13.13
C ALA A 334 22.97 21.74 -12.49
N GLY A 335 24.16 22.33 -12.52
CA GLY A 335 24.52 23.59 -11.87
C GLY A 335 25.06 23.39 -10.45
N THR A 336 25.55 24.46 -9.81
CA THR A 336 26.17 24.39 -8.48
C THR A 336 25.23 24.96 -7.41
N PRO A 337 24.70 24.17 -6.47
CA PRO A 337 23.88 24.67 -5.37
C PRO A 337 24.58 25.74 -4.52
N ALA A 338 23.98 26.92 -4.39
CA ALA A 338 24.55 28.07 -3.66
C ALA A 338 24.66 27.84 -2.15
N THR A 339 23.74 27.06 -1.56
CA THR A 339 23.70 26.80 -0.12
C THR A 339 23.41 25.35 0.20
N ALA A 340 23.72 24.91 1.41
CA ALA A 340 23.37 23.57 1.90
C ALA A 340 21.85 23.31 1.85
N GLN A 341 21.03 24.33 2.13
CA GLN A 341 19.57 24.23 2.05
C GLN A 341 19.08 24.04 0.60
N VAL A 342 19.70 24.71 -0.37
CA VAL A 342 19.40 24.50 -1.79
C VAL A 342 19.81 23.09 -2.21
N LEU A 343 21.01 22.64 -1.83
CA LEU A 343 21.48 21.27 -2.09
C LEU A 343 20.50 20.23 -1.51
N LYS A 344 20.03 20.42 -0.27
CA LYS A 344 19.06 19.54 0.39
C LYS A 344 17.75 19.46 -0.38
N ARG A 345 17.17 20.59 -0.77
CA ARG A 345 15.91 20.64 -1.55
C ARG A 345 16.09 20.00 -2.93
N TRP A 346 17.20 20.27 -3.59
CA TRP A 346 17.51 19.71 -4.89
C TRP A 346 17.70 18.18 -4.82
N CYS A 347 18.51 17.70 -3.86
CA CYS A 347 18.72 16.27 -3.62
C CYS A 347 17.42 15.55 -3.22
N GLN A 348 16.50 16.23 -2.51
CA GLN A 348 15.18 15.67 -2.25
C GLN A 348 14.40 15.44 -3.55
N ARG A 349 14.38 16.42 -4.47
CA ARG A 349 13.70 16.24 -5.76
C ARG A 349 14.31 15.10 -6.57
N GLU A 350 15.64 15.02 -6.65
CA GLU A 350 16.28 13.92 -7.39
C GLU A 350 16.07 12.56 -6.72
N ALA A 351 16.03 12.49 -5.39
CA ALA A 351 15.62 11.27 -4.68
C ALA A 351 14.19 10.86 -5.04
N ASP A 352 13.24 11.81 -5.08
CA ASP A 352 11.86 11.54 -5.50
C ASP A 352 11.80 11.05 -6.95
N ARG A 353 12.62 11.61 -7.84
CA ARG A 353 12.76 11.13 -9.22
C ARG A 353 13.33 9.72 -9.28
N ALA A 354 14.37 9.40 -8.50
CA ALA A 354 14.94 8.06 -8.40
C ALA A 354 13.90 7.05 -7.90
N PHE A 355 13.11 7.41 -6.88
CA PHE A 355 12.05 6.57 -6.35
C PHE A 355 10.88 6.37 -7.31
N ALA A 356 10.62 7.33 -8.20
CA ALA A 356 9.62 7.19 -9.24
C ALA A 356 10.11 6.26 -10.35
N VAL A 357 11.31 6.51 -10.89
CA VAL A 357 11.87 5.76 -12.03
C VAL A 357 12.19 4.31 -11.63
N TYR A 358 12.88 4.11 -10.51
CA TYR A 358 13.32 2.78 -10.07
C TYR A 358 12.35 2.10 -9.10
N GLY A 359 11.29 2.78 -8.64
CA GLY A 359 10.26 2.19 -7.77
C GLY A 359 9.46 1.08 -8.47
N MET A 360 8.71 0.28 -7.69
CA MET A 360 7.83 -0.77 -8.21
C MET A 360 6.38 -0.54 -7.71
N PRO A 361 5.41 -0.20 -8.60
CA PRO A 361 5.61 0.02 -10.04
C PRO A 361 6.40 1.30 -10.32
N SER A 362 7.12 1.32 -11.45
CA SER A 362 7.81 2.51 -11.95
C SER A 362 6.78 3.56 -12.38
N ARG A 363 7.12 4.83 -12.21
CA ARG A 363 6.24 5.98 -12.48
C ARG A 363 7.04 7.09 -13.13
N THR A 364 6.35 7.98 -13.84
CA THR A 364 6.95 9.18 -14.42
C THR A 364 7.59 10.04 -13.33
N ALA A 365 8.89 10.31 -13.47
CA ALA A 365 9.61 11.17 -12.54
C ALA A 365 9.10 12.62 -12.61
N PRO A 366 8.95 13.32 -11.46
CA PRO A 366 8.68 14.76 -11.48
C PRO A 366 9.84 15.52 -12.16
N ALA A 367 9.57 16.70 -12.72
CA ALA A 367 10.62 17.50 -13.37
C ALA A 367 11.78 17.82 -12.41
N ARG A 368 13.02 17.78 -12.92
CA ARG A 368 14.23 18.19 -12.18
C ARG A 368 14.13 19.67 -11.84
N LEU A 369 14.64 20.06 -10.68
CA LEU A 369 14.77 21.47 -10.34
C LEU A 369 15.97 22.06 -11.10
N VAL A 370 15.71 23.13 -11.86
CA VAL A 370 16.77 23.87 -12.57
C VAL A 370 17.45 24.81 -11.58
N LEU A 371 18.78 24.80 -11.56
CA LEU A 371 19.57 25.77 -10.81
C LEU A 371 19.92 26.94 -11.74
N THR A 372 19.80 28.17 -11.24
CA THR A 372 20.28 29.38 -11.92
C THR A 372 21.80 29.43 -11.90
N ALA A 373 22.40 30.33 -12.69
CA ALA A 373 23.84 30.58 -12.66
C ALA A 373 24.34 30.89 -11.23
N ASP A 374 23.56 31.64 -10.45
CA ASP A 374 23.85 31.95 -9.04
C ASP A 374 23.59 30.78 -8.07
N GLY A 375 23.32 29.57 -8.57
CA GLY A 375 23.13 28.37 -7.77
C GLY A 375 21.83 28.31 -6.97
N ARG A 376 20.85 29.17 -7.26
CA ARG A 376 19.52 29.16 -6.64
C ARG A 376 18.56 28.32 -7.46
N ILE A 377 17.50 27.79 -6.85
CA ILE A 377 16.45 27.08 -7.61
C ILE A 377 15.69 28.12 -8.43
N ALA A 378 15.69 27.96 -9.75
CA ALA A 378 15.02 28.86 -10.66
C ALA A 378 13.52 28.91 -10.34
N ALA A 379 13.00 30.12 -10.11
CA ALA A 379 11.56 30.33 -10.10
C ALA A 379 11.03 30.00 -11.50
N ARG A 380 9.99 29.16 -11.62
CA ARG A 380 9.37 28.86 -12.92
C ARG A 380 8.92 30.17 -13.56
N ARG A 381 9.58 30.59 -14.65
CA ARG A 381 9.13 31.66 -15.52
C ARG A 381 7.99 31.09 -16.38
N ALA A 382 6.77 31.59 -16.21
CA ALA A 382 5.67 31.28 -17.10
C ALA A 382 5.98 31.89 -18.48
N VAL A 383 5.98 31.07 -19.54
CA VAL A 383 6.20 31.55 -20.92
C VAL A 383 4.95 32.31 -21.38
N PRO A 384 5.07 33.52 -21.96
CA PRO A 384 3.92 34.25 -22.51
C PRO A 384 3.55 33.67 -23.88
N ALA A 385 2.27 33.33 -24.07
CA ALA A 385 1.75 32.83 -25.34
C ALA A 385 1.59 33.97 -26.37
N THR A 386 2.13 33.76 -27.57
CA THR A 386 2.08 34.68 -28.70
C THR A 386 0.64 34.89 -29.18
N ARG A 387 0.22 36.16 -29.24
CA ARG A 387 -1.11 36.60 -29.70
C ARG A 387 -1.26 36.45 -31.22
N ARG A 388 -2.28 35.71 -31.67
CA ARG A 388 -3.01 36.01 -32.91
C ARG A 388 -4.51 36.04 -32.61
N THR A 389 -5.14 37.08 -33.13
CA THR A 389 -6.35 37.75 -32.69
C THR A 389 -7.63 36.96 -33.01
N ILE A 390 -8.46 36.70 -32.00
CA ILE A 390 -9.89 36.41 -32.16
C ILE A 390 -10.66 37.26 -31.13
N VAL A 391 -11.78 37.81 -31.61
CA VAL A 391 -12.63 38.88 -31.08
C VAL A 391 -13.13 38.61 -29.65
N HIS A 392 -13.18 39.68 -28.85
CA HIS A 392 -13.54 39.70 -27.44
C HIS A 392 -15.00 39.30 -27.15
N VAL A 393 -15.17 38.33 -26.25
CA VAL A 393 -16.29 38.25 -25.29
C VAL A 393 -15.68 38.16 -23.89
N GLU A 394 -16.31 38.82 -22.95
CA GLU A 394 -15.77 39.23 -21.66
C GLU A 394 -15.29 38.08 -20.73
N ALA A 395 -14.10 38.32 -20.18
CA ALA A 395 -13.66 38.02 -18.82
C ALA A 395 -13.70 36.58 -18.28
N ARG A 396 -12.57 35.86 -18.45
CA ARG A 396 -11.60 35.49 -17.38
C ARG A 396 -10.94 34.13 -17.62
N ALA A 397 -9.68 34.26 -18.06
CA ALA A 397 -8.51 33.52 -17.60
C ALA A 397 -8.54 31.99 -17.64
N SER A 398 -8.03 31.50 -18.77
CA SER A 398 -7.18 30.33 -18.94
C SER A 398 -6.22 30.06 -17.76
N LEU A 399 -6.62 29.16 -16.87
CA LEU A 399 -5.76 28.10 -16.33
C LEU A 399 -6.27 26.82 -17.02
N ARG A 400 -5.43 26.00 -17.66
CA ARG A 400 -5.78 24.57 -17.71
C ARG A 400 -5.54 24.05 -16.30
N GLU A 401 -6.46 24.42 -15.41
CA GLU A 401 -6.69 23.82 -14.13
C GLU A 401 -6.62 22.31 -14.35
N VAL A 402 -5.87 21.61 -13.50
CA VAL A 402 -6.23 20.22 -13.20
C VAL A 402 -7.69 20.31 -12.84
N THR A 403 -8.58 19.93 -13.77
CA THR A 403 -10.01 20.18 -13.62
C THR A 403 -10.37 19.63 -12.25
N PRO A 404 -10.73 20.49 -11.29
CA PRO A 404 -10.97 20.03 -9.94
C PRO A 404 -11.91 18.85 -10.02
N LEU A 405 -11.64 17.77 -9.30
CA LEU A 405 -12.33 16.48 -9.52
C LEU A 405 -13.87 16.62 -9.50
N HIS A 406 -14.40 17.63 -8.81
CA HIS A 406 -15.80 17.98 -8.77
C HIS A 406 -16.35 18.54 -10.10
N GLU A 407 -15.57 19.35 -10.81
CA GLU A 407 -15.89 19.84 -12.15
C GLU A 407 -15.69 18.76 -13.22
N ALA A 408 -14.68 17.90 -13.06
CA ALA A 408 -14.49 16.74 -13.94
C ALA A 408 -15.67 15.77 -13.84
N LEU A 409 -16.13 15.51 -12.60
CA LEU A 409 -17.34 14.71 -12.32
C LEU A 409 -18.59 15.35 -12.93
N ARG A 410 -18.75 16.67 -12.79
CA ARG A 410 -19.87 17.41 -13.39
C ARG A 410 -19.85 17.30 -14.92
N GLY A 411 -18.71 17.53 -15.56
CA GLY A 411 -18.57 17.45 -17.02
C GLY A 411 -18.75 16.04 -17.57
N ALA A 412 -18.26 15.01 -16.88
CA ALA A 412 -18.50 13.61 -17.26
C ALA A 412 -19.99 13.25 -17.17
N ARG A 413 -20.71 13.78 -16.16
CA ARG A 413 -22.15 13.62 -16.00
C ARG A 413 -22.97 14.34 -17.07
N GLU A 414 -22.61 15.57 -17.42
CA GLU A 414 -23.26 16.34 -18.49
C GLU A 414 -23.11 15.68 -19.86
N ARG A 415 -21.94 15.09 -20.13
CA ARG A 415 -21.68 14.25 -21.32
C ARG A 415 -22.34 12.87 -21.27
N GLN A 416 -23.02 12.55 -20.17
CA GLN A 416 -23.64 11.26 -19.90
C GLN A 416 -22.68 10.05 -19.96
N ASP A 417 -21.38 10.27 -19.74
CA ASP A 417 -20.37 9.23 -19.78
C ASP A 417 -20.28 8.50 -18.43
N LYS A 418 -21.07 7.45 -18.29
CA LYS A 418 -21.15 6.67 -17.05
C LYS A 418 -19.82 6.05 -16.63
N ARG A 419 -19.00 5.59 -17.58
CA ARG A 419 -17.72 4.93 -17.27
C ARG A 419 -16.71 5.94 -16.73
N LEU A 420 -16.64 7.11 -17.35
CA LEU A 420 -15.78 8.19 -16.89
C LEU A 420 -16.23 8.74 -15.51
N VAL A 421 -17.54 8.85 -15.26
CA VAL A 421 -18.05 9.24 -13.93
C VAL A 421 -17.64 8.23 -12.85
N VAL A 422 -17.71 6.93 -13.13
CA VAL A 422 -17.29 5.88 -12.18
C VAL A 422 -15.79 5.97 -11.87
N GLY A 423 -14.93 6.08 -12.89
CA GLY A 423 -13.49 6.21 -12.68
C GLY A 423 -13.10 7.50 -11.93
N LEU A 424 -13.80 8.61 -12.20
CA LEU A 424 -13.58 9.87 -11.49
C LEU A 424 -14.07 9.82 -10.04
N LEU A 425 -15.11 9.03 -9.72
CA LEU A 425 -15.58 8.83 -8.34
C LEU A 425 -14.55 8.06 -7.51
N GLU A 426 -13.92 7.02 -8.08
CA GLU A 426 -12.83 6.27 -7.42
C GLU A 426 -11.62 7.16 -7.16
N GLN A 427 -11.21 7.95 -8.17
CA GLN A 427 -10.12 8.90 -8.03
C GLN A 427 -10.42 9.99 -6.99
N ALA A 428 -11.68 10.42 -6.87
CA ALA A 428 -12.13 11.37 -5.86
C ALA A 428 -12.13 10.79 -4.44
N GLU A 429 -12.42 9.50 -4.27
CA GLU A 429 -12.34 8.81 -2.96
C GLU A 429 -10.90 8.72 -2.44
N ASP A 430 -9.94 8.44 -3.31
CA ASP A 430 -8.52 8.35 -2.92
C ASP A 430 -7.90 9.72 -2.62
N SER A 431 -8.36 10.76 -3.32
CA SER A 431 -7.79 12.12 -3.22
C SER A 431 -8.38 12.94 -2.05
N ILE A 432 -9.54 12.56 -1.51
CA ILE A 432 -10.27 13.36 -0.52
C ILE A 432 -9.51 13.58 0.79
N VAL A 433 -8.62 12.65 1.15
CA VAL A 433 -7.84 12.67 2.40
C VAL A 433 -6.75 13.75 2.38
N THR A 434 -6.39 14.24 1.19
CA THR A 434 -5.26 15.15 0.99
C THR A 434 -5.67 16.56 0.54
N LEU A 435 -6.97 16.85 0.37
CA LEU A 435 -7.46 18.12 -0.17
C LEU A 435 -7.77 19.18 0.90
N PRO A 436 -7.56 20.48 0.61
CA PRO A 436 -7.99 21.58 1.48
C PRO A 436 -9.51 21.61 1.71
N ALA A 437 -9.95 22.11 2.86
CA ALA A 437 -11.35 22.09 3.30
C ALA A 437 -12.35 22.74 2.31
N SER A 438 -11.92 23.79 1.59
CA SER A 438 -12.72 24.52 0.60
C SER A 438 -13.02 23.70 -0.66
N GLU A 439 -12.08 22.87 -1.11
CA GLU A 439 -12.26 21.94 -2.24
C GLU A 439 -12.92 20.64 -1.81
N HIS A 440 -12.63 20.18 -0.60
CA HIS A 440 -13.23 19.00 0.04
C HIS A 440 -14.77 19.07 0.06
N ALA A 441 -15.34 20.23 0.45
CA ALA A 441 -16.80 20.40 0.50
C ALA A 441 -17.45 20.42 -0.90
N LYS A 442 -16.78 21.02 -1.90
CA LYS A 442 -17.26 21.06 -3.28
C LYS A 442 -17.24 19.68 -3.93
N LEU A 443 -16.17 18.92 -3.70
CA LEU A 443 -16.01 17.55 -4.17
C LEU A 443 -17.05 16.60 -3.56
N LEU A 444 -17.28 16.65 -2.24
CA LEU A 444 -18.32 15.84 -1.60
C LEU A 444 -19.74 16.13 -2.10
N ARG A 445 -20.03 17.38 -2.49
CA ARG A 445 -21.32 17.74 -3.10
C ARG A 445 -21.45 17.14 -4.50
N GLU A 446 -20.47 17.32 -5.38
CA GLU A 446 -20.54 16.76 -6.74
C GLU A 446 -20.45 15.23 -6.76
N MET A 447 -19.69 14.60 -5.86
CA MET A 447 -19.69 13.14 -5.69
C MET A 447 -21.09 12.61 -5.33
N ARG A 448 -21.84 13.32 -4.48
CA ARG A 448 -23.24 12.97 -4.17
C ARG A 448 -24.14 13.13 -5.39
N THR A 449 -24.09 14.28 -6.07
CA THR A 449 -24.87 14.54 -7.28
C THR A 449 -24.57 13.55 -8.41
N ALA A 450 -23.31 13.19 -8.61
CA ALA A 450 -22.88 12.21 -9.62
C ALA A 450 -23.39 10.79 -9.30
N ARG A 451 -23.31 10.38 -8.03
CA ARG A 451 -23.88 9.10 -7.56
C ARG A 451 -25.41 9.08 -7.72
N ASP A 452 -26.10 10.15 -7.35
CA ASP A 452 -27.56 10.27 -7.51
C ASP A 452 -27.97 10.24 -8.99
N TRP A 453 -27.20 10.86 -9.87
CA TRP A 453 -27.44 10.83 -11.31
C TRP A 453 -27.24 9.43 -11.92
N LEU A 454 -26.17 8.71 -11.57
CA LEU A 454 -25.97 7.31 -11.99
C LEU A 454 -27.16 6.45 -11.55
N ASN A 455 -27.71 6.74 -10.36
CA ASN A 455 -28.88 6.06 -9.81
C ASN A 455 -30.21 6.51 -10.45
N SER A 456 -30.30 7.73 -10.97
CA SER A 456 -31.52 8.27 -11.62
C SER A 456 -31.85 7.57 -12.96
N GLY A 457 -30.86 7.01 -13.64
CA GLY A 457 -31.04 6.21 -14.87
C GLY A 457 -31.76 4.88 -14.64
N VAL A 458 -31.73 4.35 -13.42
CA VAL A 458 -32.43 3.10 -13.04
C VAL A 458 -33.94 3.32 -12.91
N ARG A 459 -34.37 4.49 -12.41
CA ARG A 459 -35.79 4.83 -12.23
C ARG A 459 -36.56 4.99 -13.55
N LYS A 460 -35.91 5.40 -14.65
CA LYS A 460 -36.58 5.53 -15.97
C LYS A 460 -36.82 4.18 -16.67
N SER A 461 -36.06 3.13 -16.35
CA SER A 461 -36.29 1.78 -16.91
C SER A 461 -37.48 1.04 -16.27
N GLY A 462 -37.84 1.38 -15.02
CA GLY A 462 -38.97 0.78 -14.30
C GLY A 462 -40.36 1.34 -14.68
N ARG A 463 -40.44 2.38 -15.53
CA ARG A 463 -41.72 3.03 -15.90
C ARG A 463 -42.24 2.67 -17.30
N LYS A 464 -41.53 1.84 -18.06
CA LYS A 464 -41.99 1.27 -19.35
C LYS A 464 -42.25 -0.23 -19.23
N ARG A 465 -43.20 -0.63 -18.39
CA ARG A 465 -43.93 -1.91 -18.48
C ARG A 465 -45.21 -1.83 -17.66
N ARG A 466 -46.19 -1.06 -18.15
CA ARG A 466 -47.62 -1.22 -17.85
C ARG A 466 -48.46 -0.35 -18.79
N SER A 467 -48.73 -0.90 -19.98
CA SER A 467 -49.99 -0.68 -20.69
C SER A 467 -50.17 -1.83 -21.68
N LEU A 468 -50.49 -3.01 -21.16
CA LEU A 468 -51.32 -3.95 -21.91
C LEU A 468 -52.70 -3.86 -21.27
N VAL A 469 -53.57 -3.17 -21.99
CA VAL A 469 -55.01 -3.10 -21.75
C VAL A 469 -55.57 -4.50 -22.00
N ASN A 470 -56.29 -5.06 -21.02
CA ASN A 470 -57.11 -6.24 -21.24
C ASN A 470 -58.55 -5.76 -21.54
N PRO A 471 -59.13 -6.08 -22.70
CA PRO A 471 -60.45 -5.60 -23.10
C PRO A 471 -61.53 -6.58 -22.62
N GLN A 472 -61.87 -6.56 -21.34
CA GLN A 472 -63.09 -7.18 -20.82
C GLN A 472 -63.58 -6.37 -19.61
N ASP A 473 -64.25 -5.26 -19.88
CA ASP A 473 -65.30 -4.69 -19.01
C ASP A 473 -65.89 -3.44 -19.68
N ARG A 474 -66.67 -3.69 -20.73
CA ARG A 474 -67.65 -2.72 -21.25
C ARG A 474 -68.90 -3.47 -21.69
N SER A 475 -69.71 -3.86 -20.70
CA SER A 475 -71.13 -4.08 -20.91
C SER A 475 -71.88 -3.80 -19.61
N ARG A 476 -72.38 -2.56 -19.49
CA ARG A 476 -73.74 -2.22 -19.04
C ARG A 476 -73.79 -0.73 -18.74
N ALA A 477 -74.05 0.04 -19.79
CA ALA A 477 -74.63 1.36 -19.66
C ALA A 477 -76.17 1.22 -19.55
N ASN A 478 -76.74 2.16 -18.81
CA ASN A 478 -78.09 2.75 -18.95
C ASN A 478 -79.20 2.39 -17.97
N GLY A 479 -79.66 3.48 -17.32
CA GLY A 479 -81.06 3.77 -16.98
C GLY A 479 -81.47 3.32 -15.59
N LYS A 480 -82.23 4.06 -14.77
CA LYS A 480 -82.88 5.38 -14.85
C LYS A 480 -83.51 5.60 -13.46
N LYS A 481 -83.70 6.87 -13.07
CA LYS A 481 -84.33 7.37 -11.83
C LYS A 481 -85.67 6.68 -11.48
N PRO A 482 -86.11 6.72 -10.19
CA PRO A 482 -87.53 6.74 -9.86
C PRO A 482 -87.92 8.05 -9.16
N LYS A 483 -89.02 8.69 -9.59
CA LYS A 483 -89.80 9.62 -8.76
C LYS A 483 -91.29 9.59 -9.13
N LYS A 484 -92.10 9.43 -8.08
CA LYS A 484 -93.53 9.77 -7.88
C LYS A 484 -94.58 8.78 -8.46
N ARG A 485 -95.35 8.13 -7.56
CA ARG A 485 -96.71 8.46 -7.02
C ARG A 485 -97.81 8.08 -8.04
N THR A 486 -98.96 7.46 -7.75
CA THR A 486 -99.80 7.24 -6.55
C THR A 486 -101.01 6.36 -6.94
N SER A 487 -101.72 5.79 -5.95
CA SER A 487 -103.11 5.27 -5.97
C SER A 487 -103.31 3.91 -6.67
N SER A 488 -104.13 2.95 -6.21
CA SER A 488 -105.12 2.89 -5.12
C SER A 488 -105.55 1.42 -4.93
N ARG A 489 -105.69 0.96 -3.68
CA ARG A 489 -106.81 0.19 -3.13
C ARG A 489 -106.58 -0.06 -1.64
#